data_AF-A0A5C7A358-F1
#
_entry.id   AF-A0A5C7A358-F1
#
_cell.length_a   1.000
_cell.length_b   1.000
_cell.length_c   1.000
_cell.angle_alpha   90.00
_cell.angle_beta   90.00
_cell.angle_gamma   90.00
#
_symmetry.space_group_name_H-M   'P 1'
#
loop_
_entity.id
_entity.type
_entity.pdbx_description
1 polymer ?
#
loop_
_entity_poly.entity_id
_entity_poly.type
_entity_poly.pdbx_seq_one_letter_code
_entity_poly.pdbx_strand_id
1 'polypeptide(L)'
;MEEPYYRVDKYIDKYTGKNYGIVPVTTCGTTLNDNFKKSNHWDLIEREDSIDKRNDNQCDIHRGSNFIYQNTETGKTVRVFMDRSRNGKTVKWAFCYSFEEQVEF
;
A
#
# COMPACT_ATOMS: atom_id res chain seq x y z
N MET A 1 4.65 12.27 18.66
CA MET A 1 4.98 10.94 19.21
C MET A 1 4.67 9.96 18.10
N GLU A 2 5.68 9.26 17.57
CA GLU A 2 5.41 8.14 16.67
C GLU A 2 4.79 7.03 17.52
N GLU A 3 3.54 6.65 17.21
CA GLU A 3 2.90 5.52 17.88
C GLU A 3 3.71 4.25 17.59
N PRO A 4 4.16 3.50 18.61
CA PRO A 4 4.88 2.27 18.38
C PRO A 4 3.93 1.26 17.73
N TYR A 5 4.28 0.78 16.54
CA TYR A 5 3.56 -0.32 15.90
C TYR A 5 3.94 -1.64 16.57
N TYR A 6 2.95 -2.50 16.81
CA TYR A 6 3.17 -3.81 17.40
C TYR A 6 3.78 -4.80 16.40
N ARG A 7 3.39 -4.67 15.13
CA ARG A 7 3.88 -5.50 14.03
C ARG A 7 4.06 -4.67 12.77
N VAL A 8 5.08 -4.99 11.99
CA VAL A 8 5.31 -4.40 10.66
C VAL A 8 5.58 -5.50 9.65
N ASP A 9 4.61 -5.78 8.80
CA ASP A 9 4.72 -6.79 7.75
C ASP A 9 5.20 -6.10 6.45
N LYS A 10 6.31 -6.59 5.88
CA LYS A 10 6.95 -5.99 4.70
C LYS A 10 6.85 -6.91 3.50
N TYR A 11 6.45 -6.36 2.36
CA TYR A 11 6.33 -7.11 1.11
C TYR A 11 7.02 -6.37 -0.03
N ILE A 12 7.52 -7.14 -1.00
CA ILE A 12 8.07 -6.61 -2.25
C ILE A 12 7.34 -7.29 -3.40
N ASP A 13 6.49 -6.52 -4.04
CA ASP A 13 5.83 -6.92 -5.26
C ASP A 13 6.74 -6.63 -6.44
N LYS A 14 6.78 -7.58 -7.36
CA LYS A 14 7.57 -7.51 -8.58
C LYS A 14 6.66 -7.69 -9.77
N TYR A 15 6.92 -6.90 -10.79
CA TYR A 15 6.27 -6.98 -12.07
C TYR A 15 7.31 -7.01 -13.19
N THR A 16 6.97 -7.68 -14.28
CA THR A 16 7.81 -7.78 -15.49
C THR A 16 7.09 -7.19 -16.70
N GLY A 17 7.78 -7.14 -17.85
CA GLY A 17 7.23 -6.63 -19.11
C GLY A 17 7.88 -5.33 -19.60
N LYS A 18 7.42 -4.86 -20.76
CA LYS A 18 7.91 -3.67 -21.47
C LYS A 18 6.74 -2.87 -22.04
N ASN A 19 6.96 -1.57 -22.27
CA ASN A 19 6.08 -0.62 -22.95
C ASN A 19 4.68 -0.49 -22.33
N TYR A 20 3.75 -1.38 -22.67
CA TYR A 20 2.31 -1.25 -22.37
C TYR A 20 1.74 -2.42 -21.54
N GLY A 21 2.54 -3.43 -21.20
CA GLY A 21 2.10 -4.58 -20.42
C GLY A 21 3.03 -4.82 -19.25
N ILE A 22 2.57 -4.44 -18.05
CA ILE A 22 3.20 -4.85 -16.80
C ILE A 22 2.47 -6.11 -16.33
N VAL A 23 3.19 -7.21 -16.18
CA VAL A 23 2.66 -8.52 -15.76
C VAL A 23 3.13 -8.80 -14.34
N PRO A 24 2.24 -9.18 -13.40
CA PRO A 24 2.63 -9.51 -12.04
C PRO A 24 3.53 -10.75 -11.99
N VAL A 25 4.58 -10.68 -11.18
CA VAL A 25 5.45 -11.83 -10.83
C VAL A 25 5.20 -12.23 -9.39
N THR A 26 5.21 -11.26 -8.47
CA THR A 26 4.82 -11.44 -7.06
C THR A 26 3.97 -10.24 -6.65
N THR A 27 2.85 -10.50 -5.98
CA THR A 27 1.88 -9.46 -5.62
C THR A 27 1.34 -9.61 -4.20
N CYS A 28 2.09 -10.22 -3.28
CA CYS A 28 1.62 -10.47 -1.91
C CYS A 28 1.14 -9.18 -1.22
N GLY A 29 1.88 -8.07 -1.36
CA GLY A 29 1.49 -6.80 -0.76
C GLY A 29 0.24 -6.19 -1.42
N THR A 30 0.17 -6.23 -2.75
CA THR A 30 -1.00 -5.78 -3.52
C THR A 30 -2.23 -6.60 -3.17
N THR A 31 -2.13 -7.92 -3.12
CA THR A 31 -3.22 -8.82 -2.73
C THR A 31 -3.70 -8.52 -1.32
N LEU A 32 -2.79 -8.29 -0.37
CA LEU A 32 -3.15 -7.94 1.00
C LEU A 32 -3.87 -6.59 1.08
N ASN A 33 -3.37 -5.58 0.39
CA ASN A 33 -4.02 -4.27 0.30
C ASN A 33 -5.40 -4.36 -0.38
N ASP A 34 -5.54 -5.21 -1.39
CA ASP A 34 -6.82 -5.43 -2.06
C ASP A 34 -7.82 -6.17 -1.16
N ASN A 35 -7.36 -7.00 -0.23
CA ASN A 35 -8.22 -7.58 0.80
C ASN A 35 -8.75 -6.50 1.75
N PHE A 36 -7.92 -5.55 2.19
CA PHE A 36 -8.41 -4.40 2.97
C PHE A 36 -9.50 -3.62 2.23
N LYS A 37 -9.26 -3.29 0.95
CA LYS A 37 -10.24 -2.53 0.14
C LYS A 37 -11.56 -3.25 -0.10
N LYS A 38 -11.55 -4.58 -0.12
CA LYS A 38 -12.73 -5.42 -0.38
C LYS A 38 -13.42 -5.88 0.89
N SER A 39 -12.75 -5.76 2.04
CA SER A 39 -13.29 -6.15 3.32
C SER A 39 -14.43 -5.23 3.72
N ASN A 40 -15.46 -5.80 4.34
CA ASN A 40 -16.53 -5.03 4.98
C ASN A 40 -16.15 -4.60 6.41
N HIS A 41 -15.06 -5.13 6.95
CA HIS A 41 -14.59 -4.86 8.30
C HIS A 41 -13.59 -3.71 8.37
N TRP A 42 -13.10 -3.21 7.23
CA TRP A 42 -12.04 -2.19 7.17
C TRP A 42 -12.40 -1.04 6.25
N ASP A 43 -12.51 0.15 6.83
CA ASP A 43 -12.74 1.39 6.09
C ASP A 43 -11.42 2.11 5.81
N LEU A 44 -11.26 2.63 4.59
CA LEU A 44 -10.17 3.54 4.25
C LEU A 44 -10.50 4.94 4.77
N ILE A 45 -9.79 5.36 5.82
CA ILE A 45 -10.03 6.67 6.46
C ILE A 45 -9.10 7.76 5.94
N GLU A 46 -7.91 7.39 5.46
CA GLU A 46 -6.95 8.36 4.91
C GLU A 46 -6.17 7.76 3.75
N ARG A 47 -5.92 8.60 2.73
CA ARG A 47 -5.06 8.27 1.60
C ARG A 47 -4.24 9.49 1.22
N GLU A 48 -2.93 9.30 1.13
CA GLU A 48 -1.97 10.30 0.68
C GLU A 48 -1.18 9.73 -0.50
N ASP A 49 -1.33 10.34 -1.68
CA ASP A 49 -0.60 9.90 -2.87
C ASP A 49 0.72 10.69 -3.03
N SER A 50 1.80 9.96 -3.30
CA SER A 50 3.10 10.54 -3.64
C SER A 50 3.24 10.65 -5.15
N ILE A 51 3.16 11.88 -5.66
CA ILE A 51 3.24 12.18 -7.10
C ILE A 51 4.44 13.08 -7.39
N ASP A 52 5.35 12.59 -8.23
CA ASP A 52 6.49 13.33 -8.76
C ASP A 52 6.01 14.14 -9.98
N LYS A 53 5.66 15.41 -9.71
CA LYS A 53 5.16 16.36 -10.72
C LYS A 53 6.28 16.81 -11.63
N ARG A 54 6.12 16.63 -12.94
CA ARG A 54 7.21 16.86 -13.90
C ARG A 54 7.22 18.27 -14.50
N ASN A 55 6.08 18.99 -14.50
CA ASN A 55 5.95 20.39 -14.92
C ASN A 55 6.55 20.75 -16.31
N ASP A 56 6.89 19.75 -17.13
CA ASP A 56 7.60 19.90 -18.41
C ASP A 56 6.86 19.21 -19.57
N ASN A 57 5.52 19.19 -19.51
CA ASN A 57 4.62 18.46 -20.41
C ASN A 57 4.79 16.93 -20.42
N GLN A 58 5.61 16.36 -19.53
CA GLN A 58 5.65 14.92 -19.31
C GLN A 58 4.58 14.47 -18.32
N CYS A 59 4.15 13.21 -18.43
CA CYS A 59 3.21 12.62 -17.48
C CYS A 59 3.82 12.57 -16.07
N ASP A 60 3.04 12.99 -15.08
CA ASP A 60 3.40 12.87 -13.67
C ASP A 60 3.62 11.41 -13.28
N ILE A 61 4.61 11.16 -12.42
CA ILE A 61 4.98 9.80 -12.02
C ILE A 61 4.43 9.52 -10.63
N HIS A 62 3.48 8.58 -10.54
CA HIS A 62 2.98 8.09 -9.26
C HIS A 62 4.03 7.22 -8.55
N ARG A 63 4.58 7.73 -7.45
CA ARG A 63 5.68 7.11 -6.68
C ARG A 63 5.22 6.24 -5.54
N GLY A 64 3.95 6.27 -5.18
CA GLY A 64 3.54 5.59 -3.96
C GLY A 64 2.28 6.18 -3.38
N SER A 65 1.77 5.54 -2.36
CA SER A 65 0.63 6.02 -1.59
C SER A 65 0.76 5.52 -0.16
N ASN A 66 0.37 6.36 0.78
CA ASN A 66 0.14 5.94 2.15
C ASN A 66 -1.37 5.79 2.34
N PHE A 67 -1.77 4.75 3.07
CA PHE A 67 -3.16 4.48 3.40
C PHE A 67 -3.29 4.30 4.91
N ILE A 68 -4.41 4.71 5.47
CA ILE A 68 -4.80 4.33 6.82
C ILE A 68 -6.16 3.63 6.74
N TYR A 69 -6.19 2.38 7.14
CA TYR A 69 -7.41 1.60 7.31
C TYR A 69 -7.80 1.57 8.77
N GLN A 70 -9.10 1.65 9.06
CA GLN A 70 -9.67 1.49 10.38
C GLN A 70 -10.70 0.37 10.38
N ASN A 71 -10.60 -0.52 11.37
CA ASN A 71 -11.59 -1.57 11.54
C ASN A 71 -12.90 -0.98 12.08
N THR A 72 -14.02 -1.30 11.44
CA THR A 72 -15.33 -0.70 11.70
C THR A 72 -15.93 -1.07 13.05
N GLU A 73 -15.56 -2.23 13.59
CA GLU A 73 -16.10 -2.75 14.86
C GLU A 73 -15.20 -2.42 16.05
N THR A 74 -13.88 -2.53 15.88
CA THR A 74 -12.91 -2.42 16.98
C THR A 74 -12.17 -1.09 17.03
N GLY A 75 -12.25 -0.27 15.97
CA GLY A 75 -11.51 0.99 15.85
C GLY A 75 -10.01 0.83 15.66
N LYS A 76 -9.49 -0.40 15.58
CA LYS A 76 -8.07 -0.72 15.33
C LYS A 76 -7.61 -0.14 13.99
N THR A 77 -6.34 0.25 13.89
CA THR A 77 -5.81 0.89 12.68
C THR A 77 -4.65 0.14 12.06
N VAL A 78 -4.56 0.22 10.74
CA VAL A 78 -3.43 -0.28 9.96
C VAL A 78 -2.95 0.85 9.05
N ARG A 79 -1.71 1.28 9.25
CA ARG A 79 -1.05 2.21 8.33
C ARG A 79 -0.29 1.43 7.28
N VAL A 80 -0.54 1.71 6.01
CA VAL A 80 0.07 1.02 4.88
C VAL A 80 0.90 2.01 4.08
N PHE A 81 2.17 1.71 3.91
CA PHE A 81 3.09 2.49 3.09
C PHE A 81 3.33 1.74 1.78
N MET A 82 3.08 2.39 0.65
CA MET A 82 3.38 1.89 -0.69
C MET A 82 4.43 2.78 -1.35
N ASP A 83 5.59 2.23 -1.68
CA ASP A 83 6.63 2.89 -2.48
C ASP A 83 6.81 2.15 -3.81
N ARG A 84 6.73 2.88 -4.92
CA ARG A 84 6.78 2.35 -6.27
C ARG A 84 8.04 2.85 -6.98
N SER A 85 8.79 1.90 -7.54
CA SER A 85 9.96 2.20 -8.35
C SER A 85 9.60 3.06 -9.57
N ARG A 86 10.57 3.84 -10.05
CA ARG A 86 10.38 4.76 -11.20
C ARG A 86 9.87 4.05 -12.46
N ASN A 87 10.26 2.81 -12.68
CA ASN A 87 9.84 2.01 -13.83
C ASN A 87 8.54 1.23 -13.60
N GLY A 88 7.90 1.38 -12.44
CA GLY A 88 6.66 0.69 -12.05
C GLY A 88 6.79 -0.82 -11.79
N LYS A 89 8.00 -1.38 -11.87
CA LYS A 89 8.23 -2.84 -11.80
C LYS A 89 8.42 -3.38 -10.40
N THR A 90 8.60 -2.52 -9.41
CA THR A 90 8.78 -2.92 -8.03
C THR A 90 7.92 -2.03 -7.15
N VAL A 91 7.11 -2.67 -6.31
CA VAL A 91 6.31 -1.96 -5.30
C VAL A 91 6.68 -2.55 -3.95
N LYS A 92 7.17 -1.71 -3.05
CA LYS A 92 7.47 -2.06 -1.67
C LYS A 92 6.27 -1.67 -0.83
N TRP A 93 5.87 -2.59 0.04
CA TRP A 93 4.79 -2.39 0.97
C TRP A 93 5.29 -2.54 2.40
N ALA A 94 4.76 -1.73 3.31
CA ALA A 94 4.86 -1.95 4.74
C ALA A 94 3.48 -1.77 5.37
N PHE A 95 3.00 -2.80 6.06
CA PHE A 95 1.74 -2.79 6.81
C PHE A 95 2.09 -2.70 8.28
N CYS A 96 1.75 -1.57 8.89
CA CYS A 96 2.07 -1.24 10.27
C CYS A 96 0.80 -1.34 11.11
N TYR A 97 0.77 -2.30 12.03
CA TYR A 97 -0.40 -2.64 12.83
C TYR A 97 -0.36 -1.96 14.19
N SER A 98 -1.46 -1.33 14.58
CA SER A 98 -1.63 -0.75 15.92
C SER A 98 -2.07 -1.78 16.98
N PHE A 99 -1.94 -3.07 16.69
CA PHE A 99 -2.44 -4.19 17.49
C PHE A 99 -1.62 -5.47 17.24
N GLU A 100 -1.69 -6.45 18.15
CA GLU A 100 -0.90 -7.68 18.11
C GLU A 100 -1.56 -8.82 17.34
N GLU A 101 -2.90 -8.86 17.31
CA GLU A 101 -3.64 -9.99 16.75
C GLU A 101 -3.47 -10.13 15.23
N GLN A 102 -3.90 -11.27 14.69
CA GLN A 102 -3.96 -11.45 13.25
C GLN A 102 -5.08 -10.59 12.65
N VAL A 103 -4.88 -10.16 11.41
CA VAL A 103 -5.87 -9.36 10.69
C VAL A 103 -6.89 -10.30 10.06
N GLU A 104 -8.15 -10.03 10.33
CA GLU A 104 -9.30 -10.70 9.70
C GLU A 104 -9.93 -9.75 8.69
N PHE A 105 -10.38 -10.29 7.54
CA PHE A 105 -10.87 -9.54 6.37
C PHE A 105 -12.31 -9.92 6.03
#